data_AF-A0A2S7Q151-F1
#
_entry.id   AF-A0A2S7Q151-F1
#
_cell.length_a   1.000
_cell.length_b   1.000
_cell.length_c   1.000
_cell.angle_alpha   90.00
_cell.angle_beta   90.00
_cell.angle_gamma   90.00
#
_symmetry.space_group_name_H-M   'P 1'
#
loop_
_entity.id
_entity.type
_entity.pdbx_description
1 polymer ?
#
loop_
_entity_poly.entity_id
_entity_poly.type
_entity_poly.pdbx_seq_one_letter_code
_entity_poly.pdbx_strand_id
1 'polypeptide(L)'
;MLVDRYASASDVVSSIELLNEPANWGLDMNVVKQFYYDGWGSVRTKGDTAVVIHDAFEGPGWWNGFMTSGFNNVIVDTHIYQIFSDAEVARKPCEHVQVACSQAGSLAATDKWTIVGEFTGAQTDCAKWLNGFGVGSRYDGSYPGSTASYGSCQTKDVGTVDGLLPVDKTNLRAYIEAQFDATHSAATY
;
A
#
# COMPACT_ATOMS: atom_id res chain seq x y z
N MET A 1 -15.08 0.04 22.08
CA MET A 1 -14.43 -0.28 20.78
C MET A 1 -13.68 0.95 20.27
N LEU A 2 -12.78 0.83 19.28
CA LEU A 2 -12.02 1.96 18.70
C LEU A 2 -12.98 3.12 18.30
N VAL A 3 -14.07 2.74 17.65
CA VAL A 3 -15.15 3.64 17.20
C VAL A 3 -15.77 4.44 18.37
N ASP A 4 -15.96 3.85 19.55
CA ASP A 4 -16.49 4.60 20.71
C ASP A 4 -15.48 5.62 21.24
N ARG A 5 -14.19 5.28 21.21
CA ARG A 5 -13.13 6.15 21.73
C ARG A 5 -12.97 7.42 20.90
N TYR A 6 -13.13 7.32 19.58
CA TYR A 6 -12.90 8.44 18.66
C TYR A 6 -14.19 9.10 18.15
N ALA A 7 -15.37 8.63 18.57
CA ALA A 7 -16.66 9.19 18.16
C ALA A 7 -16.78 10.71 18.37
N SER A 8 -16.22 11.25 19.46
CA SER A 8 -16.29 12.69 19.78
C SER A 8 -15.15 13.52 19.17
N ALA A 9 -14.25 12.92 18.40
CA ALA A 9 -13.08 13.56 17.82
C ALA A 9 -13.22 13.74 16.30
N SER A 10 -14.45 13.90 15.80
CA SER A 10 -14.77 13.98 14.37
C SER A 10 -14.23 15.23 13.67
N ASP A 11 -13.75 16.22 14.43
CA ASP A 11 -13.04 17.40 13.93
C ASP A 11 -11.55 17.12 13.61
N VAL A 12 -11.00 16.01 14.11
CA VAL A 12 -9.60 15.61 13.91
C VAL A 12 -9.49 14.24 13.20
N VAL A 13 -10.29 13.26 13.62
CA VAL A 13 -10.33 11.91 13.02
C VAL A 13 -11.30 11.92 11.86
N SER A 14 -10.77 12.13 10.66
CA SER A 14 -11.54 12.18 9.40
C SER A 14 -11.98 10.79 8.92
N SER A 15 -11.22 9.75 9.26
CA SER A 15 -11.50 8.37 8.86
C SER A 15 -11.05 7.34 9.89
N ILE A 16 -11.63 6.14 9.80
CA ILE A 16 -11.20 4.93 10.53
C ILE A 16 -11.04 3.81 9.51
N GLU A 17 -9.85 3.22 9.44
CA GLU A 17 -9.62 1.98 8.71
C GLU A 17 -10.03 0.77 9.53
N LEU A 18 -10.81 -0.12 8.92
CA LEU A 18 -11.39 -1.26 9.62
C LEU A 18 -10.38 -2.37 9.90
N LEU A 19 -9.54 -2.68 8.91
CA LEU A 19 -8.53 -3.74 8.98
C LEU A 19 -7.47 -3.53 7.92
N ASN A 20 -6.21 -3.48 8.36
CA ASN A 20 -5.05 -3.44 7.49
C ASN A 20 -4.81 -4.79 6.80
N GLU A 21 -4.53 -4.77 5.49
CA GLU A 21 -3.97 -5.88 4.71
C GLU A 21 -4.58 -7.29 4.96
N PRO A 22 -5.90 -7.49 4.83
CA PRO A 22 -6.46 -8.84 4.85
C PRO A 22 -5.96 -9.67 3.65
N ALA A 23 -5.15 -10.68 3.95
CA ALA A 23 -4.54 -11.59 2.98
C ALA A 23 -5.59 -12.44 2.22
N ASN A 24 -6.04 -12.00 1.05
CA ASN A 24 -7.05 -12.71 0.23
C ASN A 24 -6.69 -14.18 -0.07
N TRP A 25 -5.40 -14.53 -0.13
CA TRP A 25 -4.93 -15.90 -0.37
C TRP A 25 -5.17 -16.86 0.80
N GLY A 26 -5.55 -16.37 1.98
CA GLY A 26 -5.82 -17.17 3.18
C GLY A 26 -7.23 -17.02 3.74
N LEU A 27 -8.09 -16.20 3.12
CA LEU A 27 -9.38 -15.78 3.67
C LEU A 27 -10.54 -16.07 2.71
N ASP A 28 -11.73 -16.31 3.28
CA ASP A 28 -12.97 -16.26 2.51
C ASP A 28 -13.39 -14.80 2.30
N MET A 29 -13.37 -14.34 1.06
CA MET A 29 -13.71 -12.95 0.71
C MET A 29 -15.16 -12.57 1.02
N ASN A 30 -16.08 -13.53 1.21
CA ASN A 30 -17.42 -13.22 1.71
C ASN A 30 -17.38 -12.81 3.18
N VAL A 31 -16.50 -13.43 3.97
CA VAL A 31 -16.29 -13.06 5.38
C VAL A 31 -15.66 -11.67 5.47
N VAL A 32 -14.68 -11.36 4.61
CA VAL A 32 -14.07 -10.01 4.54
C VAL A 32 -15.12 -8.95 4.18
N LYS A 33 -15.96 -9.21 3.17
CA LYS A 33 -17.07 -8.31 2.79
C LYS A 33 -18.06 -8.11 3.94
N GLN A 34 -18.45 -9.18 4.63
CA GLN A 34 -19.36 -9.08 5.77
C GLN A 34 -18.75 -8.26 6.91
N PHE A 35 -17.47 -8.48 7.21
CA PHE A 35 -16.72 -7.69 8.20
C PHE A 35 -16.73 -6.19 7.85
N TYR A 36 -16.55 -5.83 6.57
CA TYR A 36 -16.63 -4.45 6.13
C TYR A 36 -18.04 -3.84 6.26
N TYR A 37 -19.10 -4.60 5.96
CA TYR A 37 -20.47 -4.15 6.21
C TYR A 37 -20.73 -3.88 7.70
N ASP A 38 -20.33 -4.80 8.57
CA ASP A 38 -20.53 -4.70 10.01
C ASP A 38 -19.72 -3.54 10.62
N GLY A 39 -18.48 -3.37 10.16
CA GLY A 39 -17.60 -2.28 10.57
C GLY A 39 -18.15 -0.91 10.16
N TRP A 40 -18.62 -0.77 8.92
CA TRP A 40 -19.29 0.45 8.46
C TRP A 40 -20.53 0.76 9.30
N GLY A 41 -21.39 -0.25 9.54
CA GLY A 41 -22.59 -0.09 10.36
C GLY A 41 -22.24 0.40 11.78
N SER A 42 -21.18 -0.17 12.37
CA SER A 42 -20.68 0.23 13.68
C SER A 42 -20.23 1.70 13.71
N VAL A 43 -19.48 2.16 12.71
CA VAL A 43 -19.06 3.58 12.61
C VAL A 43 -20.27 4.50 12.44
N ARG A 44 -21.24 4.12 11.62
CA ARG A 44 -22.46 4.92 11.37
C ARG A 44 -23.34 5.07 12.60
N THR A 45 -23.27 4.18 13.58
CA THR A 45 -23.96 4.38 14.87
C THR A 45 -23.43 5.59 15.65
N LYS A 46 -22.24 6.09 15.33
CA LYS A 46 -21.58 7.21 16.03
C LYS A 46 -21.52 8.49 15.22
N GLY A 47 -21.62 8.42 13.89
CA GLY A 47 -21.65 9.59 13.01
C GLY A 47 -21.08 9.30 11.62
N ASP A 48 -20.62 10.37 10.97
CA ASP A 48 -20.28 10.38 9.54
C ASP A 48 -18.78 10.23 9.24
N THR A 49 -17.93 9.94 10.24
CA THR A 49 -16.50 9.61 10.03
C THR A 49 -16.34 8.61 8.90
N ALA A 50 -15.42 8.88 7.96
CA ALA A 50 -15.24 8.02 6.80
C ALA A 50 -14.74 6.63 7.22
N VAL A 51 -15.17 5.61 6.49
CA VAL A 51 -14.78 4.22 6.71
C VAL A 51 -13.80 3.85 5.61
N VAL A 52 -12.59 3.47 6.00
CA VAL A 52 -11.55 3.03 5.06
C VAL A 52 -11.53 1.51 5.06
N ILE A 53 -11.54 0.92 3.86
CA ILE A 53 -11.35 -0.51 3.64
C ILE A 53 -10.07 -0.73 2.85
N HIS A 54 -9.19 -1.60 3.32
CA HIS A 54 -8.04 -2.03 2.53
C HIS A 54 -8.51 -2.92 1.37
N ASP A 55 -7.84 -2.83 0.22
CA ASP A 55 -8.20 -3.52 -1.02
C ASP A 55 -8.03 -5.06 -1.01
N ALA A 56 -7.51 -5.59 0.10
CA ALA A 56 -7.22 -7.00 0.32
C ALA A 56 -6.28 -7.64 -0.72
N PHE A 57 -5.37 -6.86 -1.32
CA PHE A 57 -4.47 -7.28 -2.40
C PHE A 57 -5.16 -7.63 -3.73
N GLU A 58 -6.44 -7.30 -3.89
CA GLU A 58 -7.17 -7.44 -5.17
C GLU A 58 -6.97 -6.24 -6.10
N GLY A 59 -6.51 -5.11 -5.54
CA GLY A 59 -6.50 -3.80 -6.18
C GLY A 59 -7.85 -3.06 -6.06
N PRO A 60 -7.84 -1.73 -6.18
CA PRO A 60 -8.99 -0.92 -5.80
C PRO A 60 -10.22 -1.12 -6.71
N GLY A 61 -10.01 -1.35 -8.01
CA GLY A 61 -11.09 -1.57 -8.97
C GLY A 61 -11.91 -2.84 -8.74
N TRP A 62 -11.39 -3.83 -8.01
CA TRP A 62 -12.15 -5.03 -7.62
C TRP A 62 -13.33 -4.69 -6.71
N TRP A 63 -13.22 -3.60 -5.94
CA TRP A 63 -14.24 -3.12 -5.03
C TRP A 63 -15.30 -2.24 -5.70
N ASN A 64 -15.23 -2.06 -7.02
CA ASN A 64 -16.28 -1.38 -7.77
C ASN A 64 -17.62 -2.13 -7.65
N GLY A 65 -18.71 -1.40 -7.42
CA GLY A 65 -20.05 -1.94 -7.19
C GLY A 65 -20.31 -2.38 -5.74
N PHE A 66 -19.27 -2.67 -4.95
CA PHE A 66 -19.41 -2.98 -3.52
C PHE A 66 -19.78 -1.72 -2.73
N MET A 67 -20.70 -1.81 -1.76
CA MET A 67 -21.09 -0.67 -0.91
C MET A 67 -21.41 0.63 -1.68
N THR A 68 -22.16 0.53 -2.77
CA THR A 68 -22.55 1.68 -3.61
C THR A 68 -23.92 2.25 -3.25
N SER A 69 -24.92 1.38 -3.07
CA SER A 69 -26.28 1.79 -2.70
C SER A 69 -26.52 1.62 -1.19
N GLY A 70 -26.93 2.70 -0.52
CA GLY A 70 -27.21 2.69 0.92
C GLY A 70 -25.98 2.87 1.82
N PHE A 71 -24.80 3.08 1.22
CA PHE A 71 -23.55 3.32 1.94
C PHE A 71 -22.96 4.68 1.52
N ASN A 72 -22.42 5.42 2.49
CA ASN A 72 -21.77 6.72 2.30
C ASN A 72 -20.39 6.73 2.98
N ASN A 73 -19.54 7.70 2.59
CA ASN A 73 -18.20 7.95 3.12
C ASN A 73 -17.36 6.66 3.25
N VAL A 74 -17.27 5.89 2.18
CA VAL A 74 -16.41 4.71 2.07
C VAL A 74 -15.21 5.07 1.20
N ILE A 75 -14.02 4.79 1.70
CA ILE A 75 -12.73 5.01 1.02
C ILE A 75 -12.06 3.65 0.83
N VAL A 76 -11.48 3.42 -0.34
CA VAL A 76 -10.61 2.27 -0.58
C VAL A 76 -9.17 2.68 -0.35
N ASP A 77 -8.46 1.92 0.47
CA ASP A 77 -7.01 2.01 0.64
C ASP A 77 -6.33 0.93 -0.19
N THR A 78 -5.26 1.30 -0.90
CA THR A 78 -4.41 0.38 -1.63
C THR A 78 -2.94 0.64 -1.30
N HIS A 79 -2.18 -0.43 -1.12
CA HIS A 79 -0.77 -0.36 -0.77
C HIS A 79 0.07 -0.73 -1.99
N ILE A 80 0.99 0.15 -2.38
CA ILE A 80 1.76 -0.02 -3.63
C ILE A 80 3.24 -0.13 -3.30
N TYR A 81 3.75 -1.35 -3.48
CA TYR A 81 5.16 -1.68 -3.34
C TYR A 81 5.68 -2.34 -4.60
N GLN A 82 7.01 -2.35 -4.75
CA GLN A 82 7.69 -3.03 -5.84
C GLN A 82 8.93 -3.77 -5.33
N ILE A 83 8.85 -4.43 -4.19
CA ILE A 83 10.02 -5.05 -3.54
C ILE A 83 9.76 -6.43 -2.93
N PHE A 84 8.53 -6.97 -2.96
CA PHE A 84 8.19 -8.17 -2.19
C PHE A 84 8.19 -9.47 -3.00
N SER A 85 8.62 -9.43 -4.26
CA SER A 85 8.85 -10.61 -5.10
C SER A 85 10.15 -10.49 -5.92
N ASP A 86 10.68 -11.64 -6.34
CA ASP A 86 11.91 -11.70 -7.16
C ASP A 86 11.76 -10.89 -8.45
N ALA A 87 10.59 -10.94 -9.09
CA ALA A 87 10.32 -10.21 -10.33
C ALA A 87 10.34 -8.69 -10.13
N GLU A 88 9.97 -8.20 -8.94
CA GLU A 88 9.96 -6.78 -8.64
C GLU A 88 11.35 -6.26 -8.31
N VAL A 89 12.09 -6.95 -7.43
CA VAL A 89 13.47 -6.55 -7.07
C VAL A 89 14.46 -6.73 -8.22
N ALA A 90 14.10 -7.51 -9.25
CA ALA A 90 14.87 -7.65 -10.48
C ALA A 90 14.77 -6.44 -11.42
N ARG A 91 13.78 -5.56 -11.22
CA ARG A 91 13.56 -4.40 -12.11
C ARG A 91 14.74 -3.44 -12.03
N LYS A 92 15.07 -2.85 -13.17
CA LYS A 92 15.97 -1.71 -13.22
C LYS A 92 15.28 -0.49 -12.60
N PRO A 93 16.04 0.48 -12.06
CA PRO A 93 15.46 1.70 -11.49
C PRO A 93 14.46 2.44 -12.39
N CYS A 94 14.71 2.48 -13.70
CA CYS A 94 13.78 3.11 -14.65
C CYS A 94 12.48 2.31 -14.86
N GLU A 95 12.53 0.99 -14.73
CA GLU A 95 11.33 0.13 -14.85
C GLU A 95 10.43 0.32 -13.63
N HIS A 96 11.00 0.51 -12.43
CA HIS A 96 10.22 0.88 -11.24
C HIS A 96 9.44 2.18 -11.44
N VAL A 97 10.09 3.20 -12.01
CA VAL A 97 9.47 4.49 -12.36
C VAL A 97 8.32 4.29 -13.34
N GLN A 98 8.53 3.51 -14.41
CA GLN A 98 7.48 3.21 -15.40
C GLN A 98 6.28 2.51 -14.77
N VAL A 99 6.52 1.52 -13.91
CA VAL A 99 5.44 0.82 -13.20
C VAL A 99 4.70 1.76 -12.26
N ALA A 100 5.38 2.66 -11.55
CA ALA A 100 4.71 3.68 -10.72
C ALA A 100 3.80 4.59 -11.56
N CYS A 101 4.31 5.15 -12.66
CA CYS A 101 3.51 5.99 -13.56
C CYS A 101 2.26 5.27 -14.10
N SER A 102 2.35 3.95 -14.33
CA SER A 102 1.22 3.18 -14.86
C SER A 102 0.05 3.00 -13.88
N GLN A 103 0.25 3.25 -12.58
CA GLN A 103 -0.79 3.07 -11.57
C GLN A 103 -1.93 4.09 -11.68
N ALA A 104 -1.64 5.29 -12.19
CA ALA A 104 -2.59 6.41 -12.21
C ALA A 104 -3.95 6.05 -12.83
N GLY A 105 -3.93 5.32 -13.96
CA GLY A 105 -5.17 4.91 -14.64
C GLY A 105 -6.01 3.93 -13.84
N SER A 106 -5.37 2.98 -13.13
CA SER A 106 -6.07 2.00 -12.30
C SER A 106 -6.68 2.63 -11.05
N LEU A 107 -5.96 3.57 -10.43
CA LEU A 107 -6.44 4.32 -9.27
C LEU A 107 -7.67 5.17 -9.65
N ALA A 108 -7.60 5.89 -10.77
CA ALA A 108 -8.67 6.75 -11.28
C ALA A 108 -9.93 5.98 -11.73
N ALA A 109 -9.83 4.67 -11.98
CA ALA A 109 -10.95 3.83 -12.42
C ALA A 109 -11.81 3.30 -11.26
N THR A 110 -11.52 3.67 -10.02
CA THR A 110 -12.29 3.23 -8.84
C THR A 110 -13.57 4.05 -8.69
N ASP A 111 -14.69 3.42 -8.33
CA ASP A 111 -16.00 4.07 -8.15
C ASP A 111 -16.19 4.72 -6.76
N LYS A 112 -15.12 4.78 -5.98
CA LYS A 112 -15.03 5.35 -4.63
C LYS A 112 -13.83 6.27 -4.55
N TRP A 113 -13.77 7.07 -3.48
CA TRP A 113 -12.51 7.69 -3.13
C TRP A 113 -11.47 6.62 -2.84
N THR A 114 -10.30 6.79 -3.44
CA THR A 114 -9.17 5.88 -3.28
C THR A 114 -7.98 6.65 -2.75
N ILE A 115 -7.31 6.09 -1.77
CA ILE A 115 -6.04 6.59 -1.24
C ILE A 115 -4.96 5.52 -1.43
N VAL A 116 -3.72 5.95 -1.59
CA VAL A 116 -2.56 5.07 -1.43
C VAL A 116 -2.05 5.29 -0.01
N GLY A 117 -2.52 4.49 0.93
CA GLY A 117 -2.24 4.61 2.37
C GLY A 117 -0.81 4.20 2.71
N GLU A 118 -0.25 3.24 1.99
CA GLU A 118 1.13 2.83 2.15
C GLU A 118 1.90 2.70 0.82
N PHE A 119 3.12 3.26 0.81
CA PHE A 119 4.11 3.17 -0.24
C PHE A 119 5.49 3.54 0.32
N THR A 120 6.56 3.38 -0.46
CA THR A 120 7.91 3.77 -0.06
C THR A 120 8.80 4.12 -1.26
N GLY A 121 9.94 4.76 -1.00
CA GLY A 121 10.99 4.98 -2.00
C GLY A 121 11.90 3.77 -2.24
N ALA A 122 11.68 2.65 -1.55
CA ALA A 122 12.52 1.46 -1.67
C ALA A 122 12.34 0.78 -3.04
N GLN A 123 13.46 0.47 -3.69
CA GLN A 123 13.54 -0.32 -4.93
C GLN A 123 14.22 -1.68 -4.70
N THR A 124 14.45 -2.01 -3.43
CA THR A 124 15.09 -3.24 -2.97
C THR A 124 14.44 -3.65 -1.65
N ASP A 125 14.48 -4.92 -1.30
CA ASP A 125 14.09 -5.44 0.01
C ASP A 125 15.27 -5.59 0.98
N CYS A 126 16.30 -4.75 0.84
CA CYS A 126 17.55 -4.83 1.61
C CYS A 126 17.42 -4.48 3.10
N ALA A 127 16.43 -3.66 3.47
CA ALA A 127 16.31 -3.15 4.84
C ALA A 127 16.27 -4.33 5.83
N LYS A 128 17.12 -4.27 6.85
CA LYS A 128 17.31 -5.38 7.79
C LYS A 128 15.98 -5.78 8.44
N TRP A 129 15.65 -7.07 8.33
CA TRP A 129 14.43 -7.69 8.84
C TRP A 129 13.12 -7.25 8.18
N LEU A 130 13.18 -6.57 7.04
CA LEU A 130 11.99 -6.26 6.25
C LEU A 130 11.21 -7.53 5.90
N ASN A 131 11.90 -8.59 5.50
CA ASN A 131 11.30 -9.89 5.18
C ASN A 131 11.07 -10.80 6.40
N GLY A 132 11.28 -10.28 7.62
CA GLY A 132 11.18 -11.03 8.87
C GLY A 132 12.52 -11.18 9.61
N PHE A 133 12.44 -11.48 10.90
CA PHE A 133 13.62 -11.62 11.76
C PHE A 133 14.52 -12.78 11.29
N GLY A 134 15.79 -12.46 11.02
CA GLY A 134 16.77 -13.44 10.53
C GLY A 134 16.57 -13.89 9.09
N VAL A 135 15.63 -13.28 8.35
CA VAL A 135 15.39 -13.54 6.94
C VAL A 135 16.19 -12.53 6.11
N GLY A 136 16.87 -13.03 5.07
CA GLY A 136 17.63 -12.20 4.12
C GLY A 136 16.76 -11.45 3.11
N SER A 137 17.40 -10.98 2.04
CA SER A 137 16.79 -10.16 0.99
C SER A 137 16.84 -10.87 -0.36
N ARG A 138 15.79 -10.70 -1.16
CA ARG A 138 15.74 -11.23 -2.52
C ARG A 138 16.74 -10.50 -3.42
N TYR A 139 16.90 -9.20 -3.19
CA TYR A 139 17.77 -8.34 -4.01
C TYR A 139 19.24 -8.81 -4.06
N ASP A 140 19.80 -9.23 -2.92
CA ASP A 140 21.18 -9.74 -2.85
C ASP A 140 21.26 -11.28 -2.88
N GLY A 141 20.12 -11.96 -3.01
CA GLY A 141 20.03 -13.42 -3.05
C GLY A 141 20.18 -14.13 -1.70
N SER A 142 20.17 -13.40 -0.58
CA SER A 142 20.25 -14.00 0.76
C SER A 142 18.90 -14.49 1.30
N TYR A 143 17.79 -14.17 0.64
CA TYR A 143 16.46 -14.70 0.98
C TYR A 143 16.36 -16.21 0.66
N PRO A 144 15.75 -17.04 1.53
CA PRO A 144 15.61 -18.47 1.28
C PRO A 144 14.88 -18.79 -0.04
N GLY A 145 15.55 -19.53 -0.93
CA GLY A 145 15.01 -19.92 -2.22
C GLY A 145 15.33 -18.96 -3.37
N SER A 146 16.00 -17.83 -3.12
CA SER A 146 16.50 -16.97 -4.20
C SER A 146 17.49 -17.74 -5.08
N THR A 147 17.31 -17.60 -6.40
CA THR A 147 18.14 -18.27 -7.41
C THR A 147 19.08 -17.31 -8.15
N ALA A 148 18.96 -16.02 -7.86
CA ALA A 148 19.72 -14.94 -8.48
C ALA A 148 20.05 -13.84 -7.46
N SER A 149 20.96 -12.96 -7.85
CA SER A 149 21.25 -11.69 -7.17
C SER A 149 21.15 -10.57 -8.21
N TYR A 150 20.53 -9.47 -7.82
CA TYR A 150 20.28 -8.30 -8.66
C TYR A 150 21.14 -7.10 -8.26
N GLY A 151 21.72 -7.14 -7.05
CA GLY A 151 22.70 -6.18 -6.59
C GLY A 151 23.21 -6.47 -5.19
N SER A 152 23.95 -5.52 -4.61
CA SER A 152 24.43 -5.59 -3.23
C SER A 152 23.55 -4.78 -2.30
N CYS A 153 23.25 -5.33 -1.12
CA CYS A 153 22.58 -4.62 -0.03
C CYS A 153 23.52 -3.78 0.84
N GLN A 154 24.80 -3.65 0.45
CA GLN A 154 25.76 -2.78 1.13
C GLN A 154 25.20 -1.34 1.26
N THR A 155 25.23 -0.78 2.47
CA THR A 155 24.68 0.54 2.83
C THR A 155 23.15 0.69 2.75
N LYS A 156 22.42 -0.38 2.39
CA LYS A 156 20.95 -0.38 2.22
C LYS A 156 20.22 -1.16 3.30
N ASP A 157 20.95 -2.00 4.05
CA ASP A 157 20.42 -2.86 5.10
C ASP A 157 20.25 -2.13 6.43
N VAL A 158 21.19 -1.25 6.77
CA VAL A 158 21.17 -0.39 7.97
C VAL A 158 21.77 0.97 7.66
N GLY A 159 21.40 1.99 8.43
CA GLY A 159 22.01 3.32 8.36
C GLY A 159 20.99 4.43 8.09
N THR A 160 21.48 5.53 7.53
CA THR A 160 20.68 6.71 7.16
C THR A 160 20.74 6.93 5.66
N VAL A 161 19.80 7.74 5.14
CA VAL A 161 19.80 8.16 3.72
C VAL A 161 21.15 8.78 3.32
N ASP A 162 21.85 9.47 4.23
CA ASP A 162 23.16 10.06 3.94
C ASP A 162 24.21 9.02 3.54
N GLY A 163 24.13 7.81 4.11
CA GLY A 163 25.04 6.70 3.83
C GLY A 163 24.79 5.99 2.49
N LEU A 164 23.67 6.27 1.81
CA LEU A 164 23.38 5.71 0.49
C LEU A 164 24.34 6.26 -0.58
N LEU A 165 24.63 5.43 -1.59
CA LEU A 165 25.42 5.86 -2.74
C LEU A 165 24.69 6.98 -3.51
N PRO A 166 25.42 7.89 -4.19
CA PRO A 166 24.79 8.96 -4.97
C PRO A 166 23.78 8.44 -6.01
N VAL A 167 24.06 7.31 -6.64
CA VAL A 167 23.15 6.68 -7.62
C VAL A 167 21.86 6.19 -6.99
N ASP A 168 21.92 5.62 -5.77
CA ASP A 168 20.73 5.15 -5.05
C ASP A 168 19.84 6.34 -4.67
N LYS A 169 20.43 7.47 -4.26
CA LYS A 169 19.70 8.71 -3.98
C LYS A 169 18.98 9.25 -5.21
N THR A 170 19.63 9.27 -6.38
CA THR A 170 19.02 9.70 -7.64
C THR A 170 17.86 8.80 -8.05
N ASN A 171 18.03 7.47 -7.96
CA ASN A 171 17.01 6.51 -8.33
C ASN A 171 15.79 6.57 -7.38
N LEU A 172 16.03 6.65 -6.08
CA LEU A 172 15.00 6.79 -5.05
C LEU A 172 14.18 8.07 -5.28
N ARG A 173 14.85 9.20 -5.59
CA ARG A 173 14.15 10.46 -5.89
C ARG A 173 13.22 10.32 -7.08
N ALA A 174 13.71 9.81 -8.22
CA ALA A 174 12.89 9.64 -9.42
C ALA A 174 11.69 8.72 -9.19
N TYR A 175 11.88 7.66 -8.39
CA TYR A 175 10.80 6.73 -8.06
C TYR A 175 9.74 7.35 -7.14
N ILE A 176 10.14 8.11 -6.12
CA ILE A 176 9.20 8.83 -5.24
C ILE A 176 8.42 9.88 -6.03
N GLU A 177 9.09 10.68 -6.87
CA GLU A 177 8.42 11.70 -7.71
C GLU A 177 7.36 11.05 -8.61
N ALA A 178 7.69 9.93 -9.27
CA ALA A 178 6.73 9.20 -10.11
C ALA A 178 5.53 8.63 -9.32
N GLN A 179 5.74 8.17 -8.09
CA GLN A 179 4.64 7.71 -7.22
C GLN A 179 3.72 8.87 -6.82
N PHE A 180 4.28 10.03 -6.48
CA PHE A 180 3.48 11.21 -6.17
C PHE A 180 2.66 11.68 -7.37
N ASP A 181 3.28 11.74 -8.56
CA ASP A 181 2.57 12.14 -9.77
C ASP A 181 1.42 11.16 -10.09
N ALA A 182 1.65 9.85 -9.96
CA ALA A 182 0.63 8.84 -10.22
C ALA A 182 -0.55 8.90 -9.23
N THR A 183 -0.26 9.08 -7.94
CA THR A 183 -1.28 9.16 -6.88
C THR A 183 -2.07 10.45 -6.94
N HIS A 184 -1.41 11.59 -7.17
CA HIS A 184 -2.07 12.89 -7.25
C HIS A 184 -2.92 13.04 -8.52
N SER A 185 -2.45 12.52 -9.65
CA SER A 185 -3.21 12.57 -10.92
C SER A 185 -4.50 11.73 -10.88
N ALA A 186 -4.58 10.74 -9.99
CA ALA A 186 -5.77 9.90 -9.81
C ALA A 186 -6.80 10.50 -8.83
N ALA A 187 -6.42 11.48 -8.01
CA ALA A 187 -7.33 12.17 -7.11
C ALA A 187 -8.17 13.20 -7.90
N THR A 188 -9.32 12.78 -8.41
CA THR A 188 -10.32 13.73 -8.91
C THR A 188 -11.01 14.41 -7.73
N TYR A 189 -10.75 15.71 -7.57
CA TYR A 189 -11.47 16.60 -6.63
C TYR A 189 -12.90 16.88 -7.09
#